data_AF-A0A1F8QG07-F1
#
_entry.id   AF-A0A1F8QG07-F1
#
_cell.length_a   1.000
_cell.length_b   1.000
_cell.length_c   1.000
_cell.angle_alpha   90.00
_cell.angle_beta   90.00
_cell.angle_gamma   90.00
#
_symmetry.space_group_name_H-M   'P 1'
#
loop_
_entity.id
_entity.type
_entity.pdbx_description
1 polymer ?
#
loop_
_entity_poly.entity_id
_entity_poly.type
_entity_poly.pdbx_seq_one_letter_code
_entity_poly.pdbx_strand_id
1 'polypeptide(L)'
;MISAATAPGINHLVINVGSGTETSIRDLIRLIMEVAGMKVEAIVNPRNDPGVSRMRADLSLAREKLGYQPRIPLNLGLRLTLERDPRFKADLAGRKLTPAG
;
A
#
# COMPACT_ATOMS: atom_id res chain seq x y z
N MET A 1 9.10 -12.72 -7.43
CA MET A 1 10.14 -13.67 -6.97
C MET A 1 10.94 -14.26 -8.12
N ILE A 2 10.33 -14.70 -9.22
CA ILE A 2 11.06 -15.27 -10.37
C ILE A 2 12.16 -14.32 -10.91
N SER A 3 11.84 -13.06 -11.21
CA SER A 3 12.84 -12.11 -11.74
C SER A 3 14.03 -11.89 -10.80
N ALA A 4 13.80 -11.82 -9.48
CA ALA A 4 14.87 -11.71 -8.50
C ALA A 4 15.69 -13.00 -8.35
N ALA A 5 15.16 -14.15 -8.74
CA ALA A 5 15.88 -15.43 -8.69
C ALA A 5 16.67 -15.71 -9.98
N THR A 6 16.25 -15.13 -11.12
CA THR A 6 16.78 -15.49 -12.44
C THR A 6 17.49 -14.35 -13.17
N ALA A 7 17.39 -13.11 -12.70
CA ALA A 7 18.07 -11.98 -13.35
C ALA A 7 19.60 -12.12 -13.23
N PRO A 8 20.35 -11.90 -14.32
CA PRO A 8 21.80 -11.98 -14.29
C PRO A 8 22.41 -10.77 -13.55
N GLY A 9 23.54 -10.99 -12.86
CA GLY A 9 24.35 -9.91 -12.31
C GLY A 9 23.73 -9.12 -11.15
N ILE A 10 22.80 -9.73 -10.40
CA ILE A 10 22.15 -9.09 -9.24
C ILE A 10 22.60 -9.63 -7.88
N ASN A 11 23.57 -10.55 -7.86
CA ASN A 11 24.09 -11.14 -6.63
C ASN A 11 24.59 -10.03 -5.68
N HIS A 12 24.28 -10.16 -4.39
CA HIS A 12 24.63 -9.22 -3.32
C HIS A 12 24.03 -7.80 -3.45
N LEU A 13 23.12 -7.54 -4.38
CA LEU A 13 22.42 -6.26 -4.44
C LEU A 13 21.30 -6.19 -3.40
N VAL A 14 21.21 -5.06 -2.70
CA VAL A 14 20.03 -4.70 -1.90
C VAL A 14 19.12 -3.86 -2.78
N ILE A 15 17.91 -4.38 -3.04
CA ILE A 15 16.96 -3.76 -3.96
C ILE A 15 15.70 -3.36 -3.18
N ASN A 16 15.40 -2.06 -3.18
CA ASN A 16 14.16 -1.55 -2.61
C ASN A 16 12.96 -2.00 -3.44
N VAL A 17 11.93 -2.49 -2.77
CA VAL A 17 10.64 -2.86 -3.37
C VAL A 17 9.54 -2.10 -2.63
N GLY A 18 8.59 -1.55 -3.38
CA GLY A 18 7.49 -0.77 -2.82
C GLY A 18 6.62 -0.18 -3.92
N SER A 19 5.81 0.82 -3.57
CA SER A 19 4.94 1.55 -4.51
C SER A 19 5.69 2.61 -5.33
N GLY A 20 6.82 3.11 -4.85
CA GLY A 20 7.49 4.28 -5.42
C GLY A 20 6.75 5.61 -5.19
N THR A 21 5.58 5.55 -4.56
CA THR A 21 4.74 6.69 -4.21
C THR A 21 4.60 6.76 -2.70
N GLU A 22 4.80 7.95 -2.13
CA GLU A 22 4.47 8.18 -0.73
C GLU A 22 2.99 8.49 -0.56
N THR A 23 2.46 8.32 0.64
CA THR A 23 1.08 8.66 0.98
C THR A 23 1.06 9.21 2.40
N SER A 24 0.46 10.39 2.58
CA SER A 24 0.33 10.97 3.91
C SER A 24 -0.66 10.16 4.75
N ILE A 25 -0.54 10.19 6.09
CA ILE A 25 -1.53 9.57 6.99
C ILE A 25 -2.94 10.12 6.73
N ARG A 26 -3.05 11.42 6.44
CA ARG A 26 -4.32 12.06 6.09
C ARG A 26 -4.96 11.47 4.83
N ASP A 27 -4.17 11.31 3.76
CA ASP A 27 -4.65 10.71 2.52
C ASP A 27 -5.01 9.24 2.70
N LEU A 28 -4.23 8.50 3.48
CA LEU A 28 -4.52 7.11 3.81
C LEU A 28 -5.85 6.97 4.56
N ILE A 29 -6.11 7.81 5.58
CA ILE A 29 -7.38 7.82 6.30
C ILE A 29 -8.55 8.09 5.33
N ARG A 30 -8.40 9.06 4.42
CA ARG A 30 -9.41 9.35 3.39
C ARG A 30 -9.68 8.12 2.50
N LEU A 31 -8.63 7.47 2.01
CA LEU A 31 -8.77 6.28 1.15
C LEU A 31 -9.44 5.12 1.90
N ILE A 32 -9.11 4.91 3.17
CA ILE A 32 -9.74 3.88 4.00
C ILE A 32 -11.24 4.17 4.16
N MET A 33 -11.61 5.41 4.48
CA MET A 33 -13.02 5.82 4.61
C MET A 33 -13.81 5.57 3.32
N GLU A 34 -13.23 5.93 2.18
CA GLU A 34 -13.82 5.72 0.86
C GLU A 34 -14.03 4.23 0.56
N VAL A 35 -12.98 3.42 0.74
CA VAL A 35 -13.00 1.98 0.43
C VAL A 35 -13.91 1.20 1.39
N ALA A 36 -13.97 1.60 2.67
CA ALA A 36 -14.82 0.95 3.67
C ALA A 36 -16.26 1.47 3.65
N GLY A 37 -16.56 2.55 2.93
CA GLY A 37 -17.87 3.20 2.94
C GLY A 37 -18.26 3.78 4.30
N MET A 38 -17.28 4.26 5.08
CA MET A 38 -17.48 4.75 6.44
C MET A 38 -17.10 6.22 6.55
N LYS A 39 -17.85 6.98 7.37
CA LYS A 39 -17.42 8.31 7.82
C LYS A 39 -16.85 8.18 9.23
N VAL A 40 -15.59 8.55 9.40
CA VAL A 40 -14.88 8.49 10.68
C VAL A 40 -14.30 9.86 10.98
N GLU A 41 -14.39 10.28 12.24
CA GLU A 41 -13.72 11.49 12.70
C GLU A 41 -12.24 11.20 12.95
N ALA A 42 -11.36 11.95 12.28
CA ALA A 42 -9.92 11.81 12.45
C ALA A 42 -9.42 12.74 13.57
N ILE A 43 -9.02 12.16 14.70
CA ILE A 43 -8.44 12.89 15.82
C ILE A 43 -6.94 13.07 15.57
N VAL A 44 -6.46 14.32 15.55
CA VAL A 44 -5.03 14.65 15.37
C VAL A 44 -4.41 14.93 16.72
N ASN A 45 -3.39 14.16 17.09
CA ASN A 45 -2.58 14.43 18.27
C ASN A 45 -1.35 15.27 17.87
N PRO A 46 -1.16 16.49 18.39
CA PRO A 46 -0.08 17.40 18.00
C PRO A 46 1.29 17.03 18.59
N ARG A 47 1.42 15.90 19.32
CA ARG A 47 2.72 15.44 19.80
C ARG A 47 3.63 15.12 18.60
N ASN A 48 4.77 15.80 18.54
CA ASN A 48 5.81 15.50 17.56
C ASN A 48 6.44 14.14 17.91
N ASP A 49 6.09 13.13 17.12
CA ASP A 49 6.80 11.86 17.11
C ASP A 49 8.20 12.08 16.48
N PRO A 50 9.31 11.65 17.12
CA PRO A 50 10.65 11.72 16.52
C PRO A 50 10.83 10.78 15.32
N GLY A 51 9.81 10.01 14.92
CA GLY A 51 9.83 9.15 13.75
C GLY A 51 10.07 9.85 12.42
N VAL A 52 10.32 9.04 11.38
CA VAL A 52 10.58 9.50 10.01
C VAL A 52 9.37 10.26 9.46
N SER A 53 9.59 11.50 9.01
CA SER A 53 8.51 12.36 8.50
C SER A 53 7.99 11.95 7.12
N ARG A 54 8.83 11.33 6.28
CA ARG A 54 8.50 10.87 4.93
C ARG A 54 9.28 9.61 4.57
N MET A 55 8.62 8.65 3.93
CA MET A 55 9.25 7.44 3.44
C MET A 55 8.71 7.08 2.05
N ARG A 56 9.63 6.89 1.10
CA ARG A 56 9.33 6.53 -0.29
C ARG A 56 10.40 5.58 -0.81
N ALA A 57 10.00 4.42 -1.31
CA ALA A 57 10.94 3.50 -1.95
C ALA A 57 11.48 4.11 -3.25
N ASP A 58 12.79 4.23 -3.38
CA ASP A 58 13.42 4.47 -4.68
C ASP A 58 13.44 3.16 -5.47
N LEU A 59 12.70 3.11 -6.57
CA LEU A 59 12.53 1.91 -7.40
C LEU A 59 13.48 1.87 -8.59
N SER A 60 14.43 2.80 -8.70
CA SER A 60 15.33 2.91 -9.86
C SER A 60 16.06 1.59 -10.13
N LEU A 61 16.69 1.02 -9.12
CA LEU A 61 17.43 -0.25 -9.25
C LEU A 61 16.50 -1.45 -9.52
N ALA A 62 15.33 -1.49 -8.88
CA ALA A 62 14.34 -2.54 -9.09
C ALA A 62 13.80 -2.52 -10.53
N ARG A 63 13.57 -1.32 -11.09
CA ARG A 63 13.13 -1.14 -12.47
C ARG A 63 14.21 -1.58 -13.45
N GLU A 64 15.44 -1.14 -13.24
CA GLU A 64 16.57 -1.43 -14.12
C GLU A 64 16.92 -2.92 -14.14
N LYS A 65 17.06 -3.55 -12.96
CA LYS A 65 17.57 -4.92 -12.86
C LYS A 65 16.50 -5.99 -12.96
N LEU A 66 15.27 -5.69 -12.52
CA LEU A 66 14.21 -6.69 -12.41
C LEU A 66 13.00 -6.40 -13.30
N GLY A 67 12.99 -5.30 -14.04
CA GLY A 67 11.80 -4.82 -14.75
C GLY A 67 10.62 -4.55 -13.80
N TYR A 68 10.89 -4.30 -12.51
CA TYR A 68 9.86 -4.17 -11.49
C TYR A 68 9.03 -2.90 -11.72
N GLN A 69 7.71 -3.07 -11.69
CA GLN A 69 6.74 -1.99 -11.66
C GLN A 69 5.59 -2.39 -10.72
N PRO A 70 5.24 -1.57 -9.72
CA PRO A 70 4.09 -1.83 -8.88
C PRO A 70 2.81 -1.78 -9.73
N ARG A 71 1.99 -2.83 -9.63
CA ARG A 71 0.75 -2.97 -10.42
C ARG A 71 -0.53 -2.72 -9.63
N ILE A 72 -0.43 -2.78 -8.30
CA ILE A 72 -1.57 -2.61 -7.40
C ILE A 72 -1.46 -1.22 -6.77
N PRO A 73 -2.31 -0.25 -7.16
CA PRO A 73 -2.38 1.03 -6.48
C PRO A 73 -2.95 0.84 -5.06
N LEU A 74 -2.67 1.81 -4.18
CA LEU A 74 -3.01 1.71 -2.76
C LEU A 74 -4.51 1.50 -2.51
N ASN A 75 -5.38 2.22 -3.23
CA ASN A 75 -6.84 2.08 -3.11
C ASN A 75 -7.32 0.66 -3.46
N LEU A 76 -6.78 0.07 -4.53
CA LEU A 76 -7.07 -1.31 -4.91
C LEU A 76 -6.56 -2.29 -3.85
N GLY A 77 -5.34 -2.08 -3.35
CA GLY A 77 -4.76 -2.91 -2.29
C GLY A 77 -5.58 -2.89 -1.00
N LEU A 78 -6.07 -1.72 -0.58
CA LEU A 78 -6.97 -1.57 0.57
C LEU A 78 -8.28 -2.33 0.35
N ARG A 79 -8.89 -2.22 -0.83
CA ARG A 79 -10.14 -2.93 -1.15
C ARG A 79 -9.96 -4.44 -1.11
N LEU A 80 -8.91 -4.95 -1.76
CA LEU A 80 -8.57 -6.37 -1.73
C LEU A 80 -8.28 -6.87 -0.31
N THR A 81 -7.70 -6.03 0.55
CA THR A 81 -7.46 -6.37 1.96
C THR A 81 -8.78 -6.57 2.70
N LEU A 82 -9.74 -5.66 2.54
CA LEU A 82 -11.08 -5.79 3.13
C LEU A 82 -11.82 -7.02 2.58
N GLU A 83 -11.78 -7.24 1.26
CA GLU A 83 -12.49 -8.35 0.60
C GLU A 83 -11.94 -9.73 0.99
N ARG A 84 -10.61 -9.87 1.11
CA ARG A 84 -9.95 -11.18 1.22
C ARG A 84 -9.62 -11.59 2.64
N ASP A 85 -9.36 -10.64 3.54
CA ASP A 85 -8.95 -10.95 4.91
C ASP A 85 -10.16 -11.41 5.74
N PRO A 86 -10.14 -12.63 6.30
CA PRO A 86 -11.25 -13.17 7.09
C PRO A 86 -11.64 -12.30 8.28
N ARG A 87 -10.71 -11.51 8.83
CA ARG A 87 -10.96 -10.63 9.99
C ARG A 87 -11.99 -9.54 9.67
N PHE A 88 -12.09 -9.12 8.41
CA PHE A 88 -13.05 -8.09 7.99
C PHE A 88 -14.38 -8.68 7.46
N LYS A 89 -14.50 -10.00 7.31
CA LYS A 89 -15.72 -10.62 6.76
C LYS A 89 -16.95 -10.45 7.64
N ALA A 90 -16.79 -10.45 8.97
CA ALA A 90 -17.89 -10.25 9.91
C ALA A 90 -18.47 -8.81 9.83
N ASP A 91 -17.60 -7.81 9.61
CA ASP A 91 -17.99 -6.39 9.54
C ASP A 91 -18.54 -5.99 8.16
N LEU A 92 -18.18 -6.73 7.11
CA LEU A 92 -18.58 -6.47 5.73
C LEU A 92 -19.84 -7.23 5.29
N ALA A 93 -20.20 -8.33 5.96
CA ALA A 93 -21.38 -9.15 5.62
C ALA A 93 -22.71 -8.37 5.65
N GLY A 94 -22.76 -7.20 6.29
CA GLY A 94 -23.92 -6.31 6.30
C GLY A 94 -23.83 -5.10 5.35
N ARG A 95 -22.75 -4.92 4.58
CA ARG A 95 -22.44 -3.65 3.90
C ARG A 95 -21.95 -3.89 2.46
N LYS A 96 -22.63 -3.29 1.48
CA LYS A 96 -22.23 -3.38 0.07
C LYS A 96 -20.93 -2.61 -0.14
N LEU A 97 -19.84 -3.33 -0.39
CA LEU A 97 -18.62 -2.76 -0.96
C LEU A 97 -18.92 -2.22 -2.37
N THR A 98 -18.36 -1.06 -2.69
CA THR A 98 -18.46 -0.50 -4.04
C THR A 98 -17.67 -1.38 -5.02
N PRO A 99 -18.23 -1.74 -6.20
CA PRO A 99 -17.55 -2.63 -7.13
C PRO A 99 -16.23 -2.05 -7.66
N ALA A 100 -15.35 -2.95 -8.06
CA ALA A 100 -14.17 -2.63 -8.86
C ALA A 100 -14.59 -2.15 -10.25
N GLY A 101 -14.41 -0.86 -10.55
CA GLY A 101 -14.29 -0.38 -11.93
C GLY A 101 -12.97 -0.82 -12.55
#